data_AF-A0AAJ3HIV1-F1
#
_entry.id   AF-A0AAJ3HIV1-F1
#
_cell.length_a   1.000
_cell.length_b   1.000
_cell.length_c   1.000
_cell.angle_alpha   90.00
_cell.angle_beta   90.00
_cell.angle_gamma   90.00
#
_symmetry.space_group_name_H-M   'P 1'
#
loop_
_entity.id
_entity.type
_entity.pdbx_description
1 polymer ?
#
loop_
_entity_poly.entity_id
_entity_poly.type
_entity_poly.pdbx_seq_one_letter_code
_entity_poly.pdbx_strand_id
1 'polypeptide(L)'
;MAVRASLEAQAVARNRNDFTIEQLVDTTGPDLRDRLSASAVRTVSAGEVTRLLPGPWPFTPVVVDADGSGKAEVTGCLATKWANDAGTPPPSFGAVGITYRLEQASGSIRVMSTAGADLDCSQTELPVGVFDPAPTPSGVTSIDDIVRAEPDAR
;
A
#
# COMPACT_ATOMS: atom_id res chain seq x y z
N MET A 1 -1.34 6.26 -12.81
CA MET A 1 -2.47 5.41 -12.38
C MET A 1 -2.03 4.14 -11.65
N ALA A 2 -0.94 3.47 -12.05
CA ALA A 2 -0.47 2.23 -11.41
C ALA A 2 -0.19 2.34 -9.89
N VAL A 3 0.49 3.40 -9.43
CA VAL A 3 0.73 3.60 -7.97
C VAL A 3 -0.59 3.68 -7.19
N ARG A 4 -1.58 4.42 -7.70
CA ARG A 4 -2.89 4.54 -7.05
C ARG A 4 -3.62 3.19 -6.97
N ALA A 5 -3.60 2.41 -8.05
CA ALA A 5 -4.19 1.08 -8.07
C ALA A 5 -3.52 0.13 -7.07
N SER A 6 -2.18 0.17 -6.97
CA SER A 6 -1.44 -0.59 -5.95
C SER A 6 -1.81 -0.14 -4.53
N LEU A 7 -1.88 1.17 -4.26
CA LEU A 7 -2.26 1.68 -2.94
C LEU A 7 -3.68 1.26 -2.52
N GLU A 8 -4.61 1.21 -3.46
CA GLU A 8 -5.97 0.72 -3.23
C GLU A 8 -5.97 -0.78 -2.91
N ALA A 9 -5.31 -1.59 -3.74
CA ALA A 9 -5.20 -3.02 -3.52
C ALA A 9 -4.50 -3.36 -2.19
N GLN A 10 -3.44 -2.63 -1.84
CA GLN A 10 -2.76 -2.76 -0.55
C GLN A 10 -3.68 -2.45 0.63
N ALA A 11 -4.52 -1.43 0.51
CA ALA A 11 -5.47 -1.08 1.56
C ALA A 11 -6.53 -2.17 1.76
N VAL A 12 -7.08 -2.72 0.68
CA VAL A 12 -8.02 -3.85 0.74
C VAL A 12 -7.37 -5.10 1.34
N ALA A 13 -6.18 -5.46 0.84
CA ALA A 13 -5.44 -6.63 1.32
C ALA A 13 -5.14 -6.55 2.81
N ARG A 14 -4.65 -5.39 3.27
CA ARG A 14 -4.37 -5.15 4.69
C ARG A 14 -5.60 -5.17 5.56
N ASN A 15 -6.72 -4.57 5.12
CA ASN A 15 -7.97 -4.61 5.87
C ASN A 15 -8.52 -6.03 6.02
N ARG A 16 -8.24 -6.92 5.05
CA ARG A 16 -8.68 -8.32 5.04
C ARG A 16 -7.66 -9.31 5.61
N ASN A 17 -6.40 -8.89 5.82
CA ASN A 17 -5.26 -9.78 6.04
C ASN A 17 -5.12 -10.89 4.96
N ASP A 18 -5.48 -10.54 3.72
CA ASP A 18 -5.36 -11.41 2.56
C ASP A 18 -4.48 -10.76 1.50
N PHE A 19 -3.27 -11.30 1.33
CA PHE A 19 -2.26 -10.79 0.41
C PHE A 19 -2.20 -11.58 -0.91
N THR A 20 -3.23 -12.38 -1.19
CA THR A 20 -3.38 -13.16 -2.44
C THR A 20 -4.46 -12.60 -3.36
N ILE A 21 -5.19 -11.56 -2.93
CA ILE A 21 -6.23 -10.93 -3.75
C ILE A 21 -5.69 -10.51 -5.11
N GLU A 22 -6.46 -10.79 -6.17
CA GLU A 22 -6.06 -10.57 -7.57
C GLU A 22 -5.61 -9.13 -7.82
N GLN A 23 -6.33 -8.15 -7.27
CA GLN A 23 -6.00 -6.74 -7.42
C GLN A 23 -4.60 -6.40 -6.87
N LEU A 24 -4.18 -7.06 -5.78
CA LEU A 24 -2.84 -6.87 -5.22
C LEU A 24 -1.80 -7.55 -6.09
N VAL A 25 -2.05 -8.77 -6.53
CA VAL A 25 -1.16 -9.54 -7.40
C VAL A 25 -0.88 -8.81 -8.72
N ASP A 26 -1.90 -8.16 -9.28
CA ASP A 26 -1.79 -7.49 -10.58
C ASP A 26 -1.06 -6.16 -10.54
N THR A 27 -1.02 -5.51 -9.37
CA THR A 27 -0.54 -4.13 -9.19
C THR A 27 0.72 -4.03 -8.34
N THR A 28 1.08 -5.09 -7.62
CA THR A 28 2.12 -5.05 -6.59
C THR A 28 3.04 -6.26 -6.75
N GLY A 29 4.34 -6.00 -6.88
CA GLY A 29 5.36 -7.03 -7.06
C GLY A 29 5.55 -7.93 -5.83
N PRO A 30 6.10 -9.14 -6.03
CA PRO A 30 6.18 -10.19 -5.00
C PRO A 30 6.87 -9.71 -3.72
N ASP A 31 8.05 -9.10 -3.83
CA ASP A 31 8.81 -8.62 -2.67
C ASP A 31 8.03 -7.61 -1.82
N LEU A 32 7.22 -6.74 -2.44
CA LEU A 32 6.41 -5.77 -1.72
C LEU A 32 5.20 -6.44 -1.06
N ARG A 33 4.55 -7.40 -1.72
CA ARG A 33 3.48 -8.22 -1.10
C ARG A 33 4.00 -8.99 0.11
N ASP A 34 5.20 -9.56 0.03
CA ASP A 34 5.84 -10.28 1.12
C ASP A 34 6.13 -9.38 2.31
N ARG A 35 6.59 -8.14 2.07
CA ARG A 35 6.79 -7.16 3.15
C ARG A 35 5.47 -6.78 3.83
N LEU A 36 4.39 -6.65 3.06
CA LEU A 36 3.06 -6.34 3.58
C LEU A 36 2.53 -7.48 4.46
N SER A 37 2.62 -8.73 3.97
CA SER A 37 2.19 -9.91 4.74
C SER A 37 3.05 -10.11 6.00
N ALA A 38 4.38 -9.94 5.90
CA ALA A 38 5.27 -10.01 7.04
C ALA A 38 4.96 -8.92 8.09
N SER A 39 4.50 -7.73 7.66
CA SER A 39 4.05 -6.69 8.59
C SER A 39 2.79 -7.11 9.34
N ALA A 40 1.80 -7.69 8.66
CA ALA A 40 0.60 -8.21 9.31
C ALA A 40 0.93 -9.32 10.32
N VAL A 41 1.81 -10.25 9.95
CA VAL A 41 2.27 -11.33 10.83
C VAL A 41 2.89 -10.76 12.11
N ARG A 42 3.74 -9.73 11.99
CA ARG A 42 4.35 -9.08 13.17
C ARG A 42 3.31 -8.42 14.07
N THR A 43 2.34 -7.71 13.50
CA THR A 43 1.25 -7.08 14.26
C THR A 43 0.46 -8.12 15.06
N VAL A 44 0.01 -9.20 14.40
CA VAL A 44 -0.77 -10.26 15.09
C VAL A 44 0.09 -11.02 16.10
N SER A 45 1.36 -11.29 15.79
CA SER A 45 2.30 -11.95 16.71
C SER A 45 2.56 -11.12 17.98
N ALA A 46 2.43 -9.79 17.90
CA ALA A 46 2.54 -8.89 19.05
C ALA A 46 1.24 -8.80 19.86
N GLY A 47 0.18 -9.51 19.48
CA GLY A 47 -1.15 -9.41 20.08
C GLY A 47 -1.89 -8.12 19.75
N GLU A 48 -1.44 -7.40 18.71
CA GLU A 48 -2.06 -6.16 18.26
C GLU A 48 -3.15 -6.43 17.22
N VAL A 49 -4.15 -5.55 17.17
CA VAL A 49 -5.19 -5.58 16.15
C VAL A 49 -4.69 -4.87 14.89
N THR A 50 -5.07 -5.39 13.73
CA THR A 50 -4.78 -4.73 12.45
C THR A 50 -5.52 -3.40 12.37
N ARG A 51 -4.78 -2.29 12.31
CA ARG A 51 -5.36 -0.97 12.06
C ARG A 51 -5.99 -0.91 10.68
N LEU A 52 -7.18 -0.31 10.61
CA LEU A 52 -7.94 -0.15 9.40
C LEU A 52 -7.47 1.02 8.55
N LEU A 53 -7.54 0.82 7.25
CA LEU A 53 -7.30 1.84 6.24
C LEU A 53 -8.61 2.34 5.69
N PRO A 54 -8.96 3.62 5.92
CA PRO A 54 -10.23 4.19 5.45
C PRO A 54 -10.40 4.18 3.93
N GLY A 55 -9.27 4.04 3.21
CA GLY A 55 -9.17 4.04 1.76
C GLY A 55 -7.70 3.83 1.36
N PRO A 56 -7.36 3.95 0.06
CA PRO A 56 -5.98 4.00 -0.40
C PRO A 56 -5.21 5.08 0.37
N TRP A 57 -3.90 4.90 0.59
CA TRP A 57 -3.11 6.00 1.15
C TRP A 57 -3.20 7.23 0.24
N PRO A 58 -3.55 8.41 0.78
CA PRO A 58 -3.46 9.66 0.04
C PRO A 58 -2.04 9.87 -0.47
N PHE A 59 -1.91 10.04 -1.79
CA PHE A 59 -0.63 10.17 -2.47
C PHE A 59 -0.74 11.17 -3.62
N THR A 60 0.21 12.11 -3.68
CA THR A 60 0.35 13.07 -4.78
C THR A 60 1.70 12.86 -5.45
N PRO A 61 1.77 12.43 -6.73
CA PRO A 61 3.02 12.34 -7.46
C PRO A 61 3.58 13.74 -7.74
N VAL A 62 4.90 13.89 -7.63
CA VAL A 62 5.62 15.14 -7.92
C VAL A 62 6.56 14.96 -9.12
N VAL A 63 7.27 13.83 -9.18
CA VAL A 63 8.18 13.50 -10.28
C VAL A 63 7.86 12.10 -10.80
N VAL A 64 7.86 11.95 -12.12
CA VAL A 64 7.76 10.65 -12.79
C VAL A 64 8.93 10.55 -13.75
N ASP A 65 9.78 9.56 -13.52
CA ASP A 65 10.91 9.23 -14.39
C ASP A 65 10.68 7.84 -15.00
N ALA A 66 10.81 7.71 -16.30
CA ALA A 66 10.60 6.45 -17.01
C ALA A 66 11.78 6.22 -17.94
N ASP A 67 12.43 5.05 -17.80
CA ASP A 67 13.68 4.77 -18.53
C ASP A 67 13.45 4.19 -19.94
N GLY A 68 12.19 4.03 -20.34
CA GLY A 68 11.80 3.47 -21.64
C GLY A 68 12.03 1.96 -21.77
N SER A 69 12.62 1.30 -20.78
CA SER A 69 12.86 -0.16 -20.72
C SER A 69 11.70 -0.93 -20.07
N GLY A 70 10.59 -0.25 -19.81
CA GLY A 70 9.48 -0.79 -19.03
C GLY A 70 9.63 -0.56 -17.52
N LYS A 71 10.63 0.21 -17.07
CA LYS A 71 10.76 0.62 -15.68
C LYS A 71 10.48 2.10 -15.52
N ALA A 72 9.96 2.45 -14.34
CA ALA A 72 9.70 3.82 -13.98
C ALA A 72 9.88 4.03 -12.47
N GLU A 73 10.19 5.27 -12.09
CA GLU A 73 10.16 5.73 -10.72
C GLU A 73 9.13 6.86 -10.58
N VAL A 74 8.28 6.77 -9.57
CA VAL A 74 7.29 7.81 -9.24
C VAL A 74 7.59 8.30 -7.85
N THR A 75 8.10 9.52 -7.75
CA THR A 75 8.41 10.18 -6.48
C THR A 75 7.31 11.18 -6.15
N GLY A 76 6.87 11.21 -4.90
CA GLY A 76 5.84 12.13 -4.46
C GLY A 76 5.62 12.11 -2.95
N CYS A 77 4.52 12.72 -2.53
CA CYS A 77 4.16 12.87 -1.14
C CYS A 77 3.09 11.86 -0.74
N LEU A 78 3.33 11.13 0.35
CA LEU A 78 2.45 10.10 0.90
C LEU A 78 1.97 10.50 2.29
N ALA A 79 0.69 10.32 2.56
CA ALA A 79 0.13 10.54 3.90
C ALA A 79 0.78 9.63 4.96
N THR A 80 0.98 10.18 6.14
CA THR A 80 1.39 9.47 7.35
C THR A 80 0.20 9.27 8.27
N LYS A 81 0.25 8.28 9.16
CA LYS A 81 -0.81 8.04 10.18
C LYS A 81 -2.23 7.87 9.58
N TRP A 82 -2.33 7.38 8.35
CA TRP A 82 -3.61 7.16 7.67
C TRP A 82 -4.42 5.99 8.27
N ALA A 83 -3.74 4.90 8.64
CA ALA A 83 -4.36 3.75 9.28
C ALA A 83 -4.70 4.04 10.75
N ASN A 84 -5.91 3.67 11.17
CA ASN A 84 -6.42 3.86 12.54
C ASN A 84 -7.46 2.79 12.90
N ASP A 85 -7.91 2.77 14.15
CA ASP A 85 -8.81 1.72 14.64
C ASP A 85 -10.26 1.91 14.16
N ALA A 86 -10.65 3.14 13.81
CA ALA A 86 -12.02 3.47 13.40
C ALA A 86 -12.32 3.19 11.93
N GLY A 87 -11.28 3.04 11.09
CA GLY A 87 -11.44 2.87 9.64
C GLY A 87 -12.02 4.11 8.94
N THR A 88 -11.95 5.28 9.57
CA THR A 88 -12.40 6.57 9.02
C THR A 88 -11.23 7.53 8.84
N PRO A 89 -11.30 8.52 7.93
CA PRO A 89 -10.22 9.50 7.76
C PRO A 89 -9.85 10.17 9.08
N PRO A 90 -8.57 10.19 9.48
CA PRO A 90 -8.15 10.95 10.65
C PRO A 90 -8.38 12.46 10.43
N PRO A 91 -8.62 13.24 11.51
CA PRO A 91 -8.89 14.67 11.40
C PRO A 91 -7.70 15.47 10.84
N SER A 92 -6.49 14.93 10.97
CA SER A 92 -5.27 15.49 10.39
C SER A 92 -4.24 14.39 10.16
N PHE A 93 -3.45 14.51 9.10
CA PHE A 93 -2.29 13.67 8.81
C PHE A 93 -1.15 14.52 8.26
N GLY A 94 0.09 14.10 8.50
CA GLY A 94 1.27 14.68 7.84
C GLY A 94 1.56 13.98 6.52
N ALA A 95 2.57 14.44 5.79
CA ALA A 95 3.02 13.81 4.55
C ALA A 95 4.55 13.64 4.55
N VAL A 96 5.03 12.60 3.87
CA VAL A 96 6.47 12.32 3.69
C VAL A 96 6.78 11.98 2.24
N GLY A 97 8.02 12.27 1.82
CA GLY A 97 8.53 11.89 0.50
C GLY A 97 8.69 10.37 0.37
N ILE A 98 8.21 9.82 -0.74
CA ILE A 98 8.39 8.41 -1.10
C ILE A 98 8.60 8.28 -2.61
N THR A 99 9.44 7.32 -3.00
CA THR A 99 9.63 6.87 -4.38
C THR A 99 9.07 5.47 -4.54
N TYR A 100 8.19 5.28 -5.51
CA TYR A 100 7.71 3.98 -5.97
C TYR A 100 8.51 3.57 -7.20
N ARG A 101 9.10 2.38 -7.18
CA ARG A 101 9.73 1.77 -8.36
C ARG A 101 8.74 0.84 -9.02
N LEU A 102 8.53 1.03 -10.31
CA LEU A 102 7.57 0.30 -11.12
C LEU A 102 8.27 -0.48 -12.21
N GLU A 103 7.69 -1.62 -12.55
CA GLU A 103 8.11 -2.45 -13.65
C GLU A 103 6.89 -2.93 -14.44
N GLN A 104 7.01 -2.91 -15.75
CA GLN A 104 6.02 -3.48 -16.65
C GLN A 104 6.31 -4.97 -16.82
N ALA A 105 5.40 -5.82 -16.35
CA ALA A 105 5.48 -7.27 -16.46
C ALA A 105 4.17 -7.81 -17.05
N SER A 106 4.26 -8.68 -18.06
CA SER A 106 3.10 -9.36 -18.66
C SER A 106 1.95 -8.42 -19.08
N GLY A 107 2.27 -7.21 -19.52
CA GLY A 107 1.27 -6.22 -19.97
C GLY A 107 0.66 -5.36 -18.85
N SER A 108 0.98 -5.61 -17.58
CA SER A 108 0.59 -4.75 -16.46
C SER A 108 1.80 -4.01 -15.86
N ILE A 109 1.55 -2.85 -15.24
CA ILE A 109 2.56 -2.10 -14.51
C ILE A 109 2.38 -2.38 -13.02
N ARG A 110 3.42 -2.91 -12.38
CA ARG A 110 3.42 -3.26 -10.94
C ARG A 110 4.35 -2.35 -10.17
N VAL A 111 3.98 -2.05 -8.93
CA VAL A 111 4.88 -1.42 -7.96
C VAL A 111 5.75 -2.51 -7.34
N MET A 112 7.05 -2.47 -7.63
CA MET A 112 8.01 -3.50 -7.20
C MET A 112 8.59 -3.19 -5.83
N SER A 113 8.86 -1.92 -5.54
CA SER A 113 9.43 -1.52 -4.26
C SER A 113 9.17 -0.04 -3.95
N THR A 114 9.44 0.34 -2.71
CA THR A 114 9.35 1.72 -2.23
C THR A 114 10.63 2.12 -1.53
N ALA A 115 11.00 3.40 -1.62
CA ALA A 115 12.09 4.02 -0.86
C ALA A 115 11.65 5.38 -0.31
N GLY A 116 12.18 5.79 0.84
CA GLY A 116 12.00 7.17 1.30
C GLY A 116 12.66 8.15 0.34
N ALA A 117 12.05 9.32 0.14
CA ALA A 117 12.58 10.38 -0.69
C ALA A 117 12.77 11.65 0.14
N ASP A 118 13.85 12.38 -0.15
CA ASP A 118 14.09 13.70 0.42
C ASP A 118 13.27 14.74 -0.34
N LEU A 119 12.01 14.91 0.09
CA LEU A 119 11.02 15.79 -0.52
C LEU A 119 10.24 16.51 0.59
N ASP A 120 10.19 17.85 0.52
CA ASP A 120 9.35 18.64 1.43
C ASP A 120 7.88 18.51 1.03
N CYS A 121 7.14 17.75 1.84
CA CYS A 121 5.72 17.51 1.66
C CYS A 121 4.84 18.33 2.61
N SER A 122 5.41 19.30 3.36
CA SER A 122 4.70 20.02 4.42
C SER A 122 3.51 20.85 3.92
N GLN A 123 3.55 21.33 2.68
CA GLN A 123 2.49 22.14 2.05
C GLN A 123 1.73 21.38 0.96
N THR A 124 1.94 20.07 0.80
CA THR A 124 1.31 19.31 -0.29
C THR A 124 -0.12 18.92 0.07
N GLU A 125 -1.06 19.28 -0.79
CA GLU A 125 -2.42 18.74 -0.74
C GLU A 125 -2.42 17.29 -1.24
N LEU A 126 -2.97 16.39 -0.43
CA LEU A 126 -3.08 14.97 -0.75
C LEU A 126 -4.53 14.61 -1.08
N PRO A 127 -4.79 13.96 -2.24
CA PRO A 127 -6.13 13.54 -2.59
C PRO A 127 -6.60 12.43 -1.65
N VAL A 128 -7.72 12.65 -0.98
CA VAL A 128 -8.34 11.67 -0.09
C VAL A 128 -9.41 10.89 -0.85
N GLY A 129 -9.29 9.57 -0.86
CA GLY A 129 -10.34 8.64 -1.26
C GLY A 129 -10.66 7.71 -0.09
N VAL A 130 -11.94 7.42 0.10
CA VAL A 130 -12.42 6.52 1.16
C VAL A 130 -13.24 5.38 0.56
N PHE A 131 -13.22 4.23 1.21
CA PHE A 131 -14.11 3.12 0.90
C PHE A 131 -15.53 3.44 1.37
N ASP A 132 -16.50 3.09 0.52
CA ASP A 132 -17.93 3.14 0.84
C ASP A 132 -18.56 1.78 0.47
N PRO A 133 -18.99 0.96 1.46
CA PRO A 133 -18.98 1.25 2.89
C PRO A 133 -17.57 1.27 3.50
N ALA A 134 -17.46 1.89 4.68
CA ALA A 134 -16.24 1.89 5.47
C ALA A 134 -15.76 0.44 5.75
N PRO A 135 -14.45 0.20 5.83
CA PRO A 135 -13.92 -1.15 6.01
C PRO A 135 -14.29 -1.73 7.37
N THR A 136 -14.65 -3.01 7.38
CA THR A 136 -14.87 -3.77 8.60
C THR A 136 -13.53 -4.25 9.17
N PRO A 137 -13.31 -4.19 10.51
CA PRO A 137 -12.17 -4.84 11.15
C PRO A 137 -12.01 -6.29 10.71
N SER A 138 -10.79 -6.68 10.36
CA SER A 138 -10.47 -8.10 10.13
C SER A 138 -10.64 -8.89 11.43
N GLY A 139 -11.33 -10.03 11.36
CA GLY A 139 -11.45 -10.99 12.47
C GLY A 139 -10.19 -11.83 12.72
N VAL A 140 -9.14 -11.68 11.90
CA VAL A 140 -7.87 -12.42 12.05
C VAL A 140 -7.16 -12.03 13.34
N THR A 141 -7.03 -13.00 14.25
CA THR A 141 -6.29 -12.89 15.51
C THR A 141 -5.16 -13.93 15.65
N SER A 142 -5.05 -14.87 14.71
CA SER A 142 -3.97 -15.85 14.63
C SER A 142 -3.09 -15.59 13.41
N ILE A 143 -1.80 -15.91 13.52
CA ILE A 143 -0.86 -15.81 12.38
C ILE A 143 -1.20 -16.79 11.25
N ASP A 144 -1.86 -17.90 11.59
CA ASP A 144 -2.21 -18.97 10.65
C ASP A 144 -3.37 -18.57 9.73
N ASP A 145 -4.17 -17.58 10.15
CA ASP A 145 -5.29 -17.05 9.37
C ASP A 145 -4.87 -15.91 8.42
N ILE A 146 -3.58 -15.52 8.43
CA ILE A 146 -3.04 -14.52 7.51
C ILE A 146 -2.67 -15.20 6.19
N VAL A 147 -3.39 -14.87 5.12
CA VAL A 147 -3.13 -15.43 3.79
C VAL A 147 -1.92 -14.71 3.18
N ARG A 148 -0.77 -15.38 3.15
CA ARG A 148 0.47 -14.83 2.61
C ARG A 148 0.50 -14.94 1.10
N ALA A 149 1.10 -13.96 0.44
CA ALA A 149 1.39 -14.07 -0.99
C ALA A 149 2.30 -15.28 -1.25
N GLU A 150 2.02 -16.02 -2.31
CA GLU A 150 2.97 -17.03 -2.78
C GLU A 150 4.20 -16.32 -3.34
N PRO A 151 5.42 -16.82 -3.08
CA PRO A 151 6.59 -16.38 -3.82
C PRO A 151 6.38 -16.76 -5.28
N ASP A 152 6.57 -15.81 -6.21
CA ASP A 152 6.54 -16.14 -7.64
C ASP A 152 7.57 -17.24 -7.91
N ALA A 153 7.19 -18.28 -8.66
CA ALA A 153 8.09 -19.35 -9.04
C ALA A 153 9.31 -18.74 -9.75
N ARG A 154 10.49 -18.87 -9.11
CA ARG A 154 11.76 -18.40 -9.65
C ARG A 154 12.17 -19.19 -10.88
#